data_AF-A0A845M2R7-F1
#
_entry.id   AF-A0A845M2R7-F1
#
_cell.length_a   1.000
_cell.length_b   1.000
_cell.length_c   1.000
_cell.angle_alpha   90.00
_cell.angle_beta   90.00
_cell.angle_gamma   90.00
#
_symmetry.space_group_name_H-M   'P 1'
#
loop_
_entity.id
_entity.type
_entity.pdbx_description
1 polymer ?
#
loop_
_entity_poly.entity_id
_entity_poly.type
_entity_poly.pdbx_seq_one_letter_code
_entity_poly.pdbx_strand_id
1 'polypeptide(L)' 'MFNPDLKRGGSYQIGAKGHELHFDSFMEALDALNAMPVPRWRRPNDQGHWGIVSGVAWQRVARP' A
#
# COMPACT_ATOMS: atom_id res chain seq x y z
N MET A 1 -1.55 4.43 -6.82
CA MET A 1 -1.62 5.30 -5.64
C MET A 1 -1.88 4.44 -4.41
N PHE A 2 -1.26 4.78 -3.28
CA PHE A 2 -1.60 4.21 -1.97
C PHE A 2 -2.54 5.20 -1.25
N ASN A 3 -3.71 4.74 -0.79
CA ASN A 3 -4.74 5.60 -0.19
C ASN A 3 -5.54 4.82 0.88
N PRO A 4 -6.36 5.50 1.72
CA PRO A 4 -7.11 4.85 2.79
C PRO A 4 -8.10 3.76 2.34
N ASP A 5 -8.56 3.79 1.10
CA ASP A 5 -9.53 2.82 0.57
C ASP A 5 -8.92 1.44 0.30
N LEU A 6 -7.59 1.30 0.44
CA LEU A 6 -6.88 0.04 0.26
C LEU A 6 -6.93 -0.88 1.49
N LYS A 7 -7.63 -0.49 2.54
CA LYS A 7 -7.84 -1.33 3.73
C LYS A 7 -8.72 -2.53 3.37
N ARG A 8 -8.18 -3.75 3.47
CA ARG A 8 -8.91 -4.99 3.15
C ARG A 8 -8.91 -5.94 4.34
N GLY A 9 -10.10 -6.41 4.72
CA GLY A 9 -10.23 -7.33 5.85
C GLY A 9 -9.69 -6.73 7.16
N GLY A 10 -9.82 -5.41 7.32
CA GLY A 10 -9.37 -4.70 8.52
C GLY A 10 -7.90 -4.25 8.50
N SER A 11 -7.10 -4.58 7.49
CA SER A 11 -5.67 -4.19 7.45
C SER A 11 -5.19 -3.73 6.07
N TYR A 12 -4.12 -2.92 6.06
CA TYR A 12 -3.29 -2.63 4.91
C TYR A 12 -2.17 -3.67 4.83
N GLN A 13 -1.87 -4.16 3.62
CA GLN A 13 -0.83 -5.15 3.39
C GLN A 13 0.35 -4.50 2.65
N ILE A 14 1.49 -4.41 3.33
CA ILE A 14 2.71 -3.73 2.87
C ILE A 14 3.86 -4.73 2.84
N GLY A 15 4.59 -4.83 1.74
CA GLY A 15 5.71 -5.75 1.62
C GLY A 15 5.76 -6.55 0.32
N ALA A 16 6.81 -7.35 0.19
CA ALA A 16 6.96 -8.29 -0.92
C ALA A 16 6.02 -9.49 -0.75
N LYS A 17 5.76 -10.21 -1.86
CA LYS A 17 4.92 -11.41 -1.86
C LYS A 17 5.45 -12.44 -0.84
N GLY A 18 4.59 -12.88 0.07
CA GLY A 18 4.92 -13.84 1.12
C GLY A 18 5.58 -13.23 2.37
N HIS A 19 5.82 -11.92 2.38
CA HIS A 19 6.43 -11.19 3.49
C HIS A 19 5.65 -9.89 3.76
N GLU A 20 4.35 -9.89 3.48
CA GLU A 20 3.49 -8.76 3.78
C GLU A 20 3.34 -8.57 5.29
N LEU A 21 3.56 -7.34 5.74
CA LEU A 21 3.17 -6.86 7.07
C LEU A 21 1.76 -6.28 7.00
N HIS A 22 1.03 -6.45 8.10
CA HIS A 22 -0.35 -6.02 8.24
C HIS A 22 -0.44 -4.86 9.22
N PHE A 23 -1.13 -3.80 8.82
CA PHE A 23 -1.32 -2.59 9.63
C PHE A 23 -2.79 -2.20 9.66
N ASP A 24 -3.32 -1.86 10.83
CA ASP A 24 -4.71 -1.41 10.96
C ASP A 24 -4.85 0.10 10.71
N SER A 25 -3.78 0.85 10.96
CA SER A 25 -3.70 2.29 10.74
C SER A 25 -3.16 2.62 9.36
N PHE A 26 -3.81 3.59 8.69
CA PHE A 26 -3.31 4.10 7.41
C PHE A 26 -1.95 4.78 7.56
N MET A 27 -1.76 5.54 8.65
CA MET A 27 -0.52 6.27 8.89
C MET A 27 0.65 5.31 9.14
N GLU A 28 0.46 4.29 9.96
CA GLU A 28 1.51 3.27 10.20
C GLU A 28 1.86 2.51 8.93
N ALA A 29 0.85 2.16 8.12
CA ALA A 29 1.07 1.50 6.84
C ALA A 29 1.85 2.41 5.87
N LEU A 30 1.54 3.70 5.83
CA LEU A 30 2.22 4.68 5.00
C LEU A 30 3.67 4.88 5.45
N ASP A 31 3.93 4.94 6.76
CA ASP A 31 5.29 5.05 7.31
C ASP A 31 6.12 3.82 6.97
N ALA A 32 5.56 2.62 7.16
CA ALA A 32 6.21 1.37 6.76
C ALA A 32 6.51 1.34 5.25
N LEU A 33 5.56 1.79 4.42
CA LEU A 33 5.71 1.85 2.97
C LEU A 33 6.80 2.84 2.54
N ASN A 34 6.90 3.99 3.20
CA ASN A 34 7.93 5.02 2.96
C ASN A 34 9.34 4.54 3.39
N ALA A 35 9.43 3.69 4.40
CA ALA A 35 10.71 3.15 4.89
C ALA A 35 11.29 2.05 3.98
N MET A 36 10.52 1.52 3.03
CA MET A 36 10.98 0.46 2.13
C MET A 36 11.90 1.00 1.03
N PRO A 37 13.02 0.31 0.71
CA PRO A 37 13.84 0.65 -0.46
C PRO A 37 13.05 0.56 -1.78
N VAL A 38 12.16 -0.43 -1.87
CA VAL A 38 11.20 -0.57 -2.97
C VAL A 38 9.81 -0.73 -2.34
N PRO A 39 9.02 0.36 -2.29
CA PRO A 39 7.68 0.35 -1.69
C PRO A 39 6.79 -0.68 -2.37
N ARG A 40 6.10 -1.51 -1.59
CA ARG A 40 5.17 -2.52 -2.13
C ARG A 40 3.91 -2.61 -1.28
N TRP A 41 2.76 -2.67 -1.92
CA TRP A 41 1.46 -2.79 -1.24
C TRP A 41 0.45 -3.54 -2.10
N ARG A 42 -0.64 -4.01 -1.48
CA ARG A 42 -1.76 -4.60 -2.22
C ARG A 42 -2.83 -3.58 -2.61
N ARG A 43 -3.35 -3.71 -3.82
CA ARG A 43 -4.53 -2.98 -4.32
C ARG A 43 -5.32 -3.81 -5.34
N PRO A 44 -6.61 -3.52 -5.56
CA PRO A 44 -7.33 -4.08 -6.70
C PRO A 44 -6.78 -3.52 -8.03
N ASN A 45 -6.84 -4.35 -9.07
CA ASN A 45 -6.71 -3.95 -10.46
C ASN A 45 -8.10 -3.61 -11.05
N ASP A 46 -8.15 -3.27 -12.34
CA ASP A 46 -9.39 -2.88 -13.03
C ASP A 46 -10.43 -4.01 -13.11
N GLN A 47 -10.02 -5.26 -12.88
CA GLN A 47 -10.89 -6.43 -12.79
C GLN A 47 -11.29 -6.75 -11.34
N GLY A 48 -10.90 -5.93 -10.36
CA GLY A 48 -11.14 -6.16 -8.93
C GLY A 48 -10.21 -7.18 -8.28
N HIS A 49 -9.27 -7.77 -9.02
CA HIS A 49 -8.30 -8.71 -8.47
C HIS A 49 -7.22 -7.98 -7.69
N TRP A 50 -6.96 -8.43 -6.46
CA TRP A 50 -5.96 -7.82 -5.61
C TRP A 50 -4.58 -8.38 -5.90
N GLY A 51 -3.67 -7.50 -6.29
CA GLY A 51 -2.27 -7.81 -6.54
C GLY A 51 -1.33 -6.91 -5.75
N ILE A 52 -0.07 -7.32 -5.66
CA ILE A 52 1.00 -6.49 -5.14
C ILE A 52 1.49 -5.60 -6.27
N VAL A 53 1.58 -4.30 -5.99
CA VAL A 53 2.23 -3.33 -6.86
C VAL A 53 3.50 -2.83 -6.20
N SER A 54 4.44 -2.35 -7.01
CA SER A 54 5.63 -1.64 -6.53
C SER A 54 5.52 -0.16 -6.84
N GLY A 55 5.92 0.69 -5.90
CA GLY A 55 6.07 2.12 -6.13
C GLY A 55 7.34 2.37 -6.94
N VAL A 56 7.21 3.10 -8.04
CA VAL A 56 8.35 3.48 -8.91
C VAL A 56 8.75 4.95 -8.75
N ALA A 57 7.86 5.78 -8.18
CA ALA A 57 8.11 7.18 -7.90
C ALA A 57 7.16 7.67 -6.80
N TRP A 58 7.63 8.61 -5.98
CA TRP A 58 6.82 9.33 -5.01
C TRP A 58 6.29 10.62 -5.64
N GLN A 59 4.98 10.79 -5.65
CA GLN A 59 4.33 12.05 -5.99
C GLN A 59 3.54 12.54 -4.78
N ARG A 60 3.85 13.76 -4.34
CA ARG A 60 3.10 14.41 -3.26
C ARG A 60 1.79 14.92 -3.85
N VAL A 61 0.68 14.29 -3.47
CA VAL A 61 -0.66 14.74 -3.89
C VAL A 61 -1.12 15.79 -2.89
N ALA A 62 -1.10 17.06 -3.28
CA ALA A 62 -1.82 18.10 -2.54
C ALA A 62 -3.31 17.88 -2.82
N ARG A 63 -4.11 17.68 -1.77
CA ARG A 63 -5.56 17.71 -1.91
C ARG A 63 -5.96 19.19 -2.05
N PRO A 64 -6.66 19.60 -3.12
CA PRO A 64 -7.10 20.99 -3.30
C PRO A 64 -8.12 21.40 -2.23
#